data_AF-A0A924WII6-F1
#
_entry.id   AF-A0A924WII6-F1
#
_cell.length_a   1.000
_cell.length_b   1.000
_cell.length_c   1.000
_cell.angle_alpha   90.00
_cell.angle_beta   90.00
_cell.angle_gamma   90.00
#
_symmetry.space_group_name_H-M   'P 1'
#
loop_
_entity.id
_entity.type
_entity.pdbx_description
1 polymer ?
#
loop_
_entity_poly.entity_id
_entity_poly.type
_entity_poly.pdbx_seq_one_letter_code
_entity_poly.pdbx_strand_id
1 'polypeptide(L)' 'TQKSIAEKSKEAVKESKLWDGTIHTEILALDNYSAAEEYHQDYFANNPNQSYCVYVVGEKVEKFKKAFKDKLKPE' A
#
# COMPACT_ATOMS: atom_id res chain seq x y z
N THR A 1 -16.01 -9.13 -9.26
CA THR A 1 -15.52 -7.87 -9.86
C THR A 1 -14.57 -7.20 -8.88
N GLN A 2 -13.72 -6.27 -9.33
CA GLN A 2 -12.81 -5.53 -8.43
C GLN A 2 -13.57 -4.80 -7.31
N LYS A 3 -14.67 -4.12 -7.64
CA LYS A 3 -15.55 -3.43 -6.67
C LYS A 3 -16.00 -4.35 -5.53
N SER A 4 -16.56 -5.51 -5.84
CA SER A 4 -17.05 -6.46 -4.82
C SER A 4 -15.93 -7.00 -3.92
N ILE A 5 -14.72 -7.20 -4.47
CA ILE A 5 -13.57 -7.65 -3.67
C ILE A 5 -13.12 -6.53 -2.71
N ALA A 6 -13.04 -5.28 -3.19
CA ALA A 6 -12.67 -4.13 -2.37
C ALA A 6 -13.69 -3.89 -1.24
N GLU A 7 -14.99 -3.96 -1.53
CA GLU A 7 -16.07 -3.80 -0.54
C GLU A 7 -16.00 -4.88 0.54
N LYS A 8 -15.82 -6.15 0.15
CA LYS A 8 -15.63 -7.25 1.11
C LYS A 8 -14.39 -7.06 1.98
N SER A 9 -13.29 -6.59 1.41
CA SER A 9 -12.07 -6.29 2.17
C SER A 9 -12.29 -5.16 3.17
N LYS A 10 -13.03 -4.11 2.79
CA LYS A 10 -13.35 -2.97 3.66
C LYS A 10 -14.20 -3.42 4.87
N GLU A 11 -15.20 -4.26 4.65
CA GLU A 11 -16.00 -4.81 5.76
C GLU A 11 -15.16 -5.75 6.65
N ALA A 12 -14.33 -6.63 6.08
CA ALA A 12 -13.46 -7.49 6.88
C ALA A 12 -12.51 -6.71 7.80
N VAL A 13 -11.97 -5.57 7.32
CA VAL A 13 -11.14 -4.68 8.13
C VAL A 13 -11.97 -4.03 9.25
N LYS A 14 -13.17 -3.54 8.94
CA LYS A 14 -14.08 -2.95 9.94
C LYS A 14 -14.45 -3.96 11.04
N GLU A 15 -14.73 -5.21 10.67
CA GLU A 15 -15.04 -6.30 11.61
C GLU A 15 -13.85 -6.71 12.47
N SER A 16 -12.63 -6.64 11.91
CA SER A 16 -11.40 -7.04 12.61
C SER A 16 -11.05 -6.15 13.81
N LYS A 17 -11.61 -4.93 13.89
CA LYS A 17 -11.27 -3.91 14.90
C LYS A 17 -9.77 -3.61 15.02
N LEU A 18 -9.00 -3.84 13.94
CA LEU A 18 -7.57 -3.53 13.88
C LEU A 18 -7.28 -2.02 13.87
N TRP A 19 -8.27 -1.20 13.52
CA TRP A 19 -8.19 0.26 13.54
C TRP A 19 -9.34 0.83 14.35
N ASP A 20 -9.04 1.86 15.12
CA ASP A 20 -10.05 2.69 15.75
C ASP A 20 -10.68 3.63 14.71
N GLY A 21 -12.00 3.80 14.79
CA GLY A 21 -12.75 4.73 13.94
C GLY A 21 -13.30 4.12 12.66
N THR A 22 -13.74 4.99 11.74
CA THR A 22 -14.45 4.61 10.51
C THR A 22 -13.49 4.49 9.33
N ILE A 23 -13.62 3.44 8.52
CA ILE A 23 -12.84 3.27 7.29
C ILE A 23 -13.40 4.19 6.19
N HIS A 24 -12.69 5.28 5.88
CA HIS A 24 -13.11 6.30 4.91
C HIS A 24 -12.71 6.02 3.46
N THR A 25 -11.99 4.93 3.17
CA THR A 25 -11.57 4.57 1.80
C THR A 25 -12.73 4.57 0.81
N GLU A 26 -12.62 5.37 -0.25
CA GLU A 26 -13.60 5.44 -1.33
C GLU A 26 -13.42 4.28 -2.32
N ILE A 27 -14.53 3.76 -2.84
CA ILE A 27 -14.54 2.66 -3.82
C ILE A 27 -15.30 3.15 -5.04
N LEU A 28 -14.55 3.72 -5.99
CA LEU A 28 -15.07 4.31 -7.22
C LEU A 28 -14.52 3.56 -8.44
N ALA A 29 -15.19 3.71 -9.58
CA ALA A 29 -14.60 3.28 -10.84
C ALA A 29 -13.39 4.14 -11.16
N LEU A 30 -12.35 3.54 -11.75
CA LEU A 30 -11.19 4.29 -12.23
C LEU A 30 -11.65 5.24 -13.33
N ASP A 31 -11.26 6.51 -13.22
CA ASP A 31 -11.48 7.52 -14.24
C ASP A 31 -10.19 8.32 -14.47
N ASN A 32 -9.86 8.55 -15.75
CA ASN A 32 -8.78 9.43 -16.22
C ASN A 32 -7.45 9.39 -15.42
N TYR A 33 -6.81 8.22 -15.34
CA TYR A 33 -5.49 8.10 -14.70
C TYR A 33 -4.38 8.77 -15.54
N SER A 34 -3.60 9.64 -14.91
CA SER A 34 -2.37 10.22 -15.46
C SER A 34 -1.19 9.81 -14.60
N ALA A 35 -0.13 9.30 -15.24
CA ALA A 35 1.09 8.93 -14.53
C ALA A 35 1.78 10.17 -13.95
N ALA A 36 2.33 10.04 -12.74
CA ALA A 36 3.18 11.05 -12.14
C ALA A 36 4.54 11.14 -12.87
N GLU A 37 5.27 12.23 -12.64
CA GLU A 37 6.59 12.49 -13.21
C GLU A 37 7.58 11.34 -12.92
N GLU A 38 8.56 11.18 -13.81
CA GLU A 38 9.51 10.04 -13.77
C GLU A 38 10.22 9.89 -12.42
N TYR A 39 10.61 10.99 -11.78
CA TYR A 39 11.31 10.95 -10.49
C TYR A 39 10.43 10.46 -9.33
N HIS A 40 9.10 10.39 -9.50
CA HIS A 40 8.20 9.79 -8.52
C HIS A 40 8.13 8.26 -8.65
N GLN A 41 8.53 7.70 -9.79
CA GLN A 41 8.51 6.26 -10.03
C GLN A 41 9.65 5.58 -9.26
N ASP A 42 9.33 4.45 -8.62
CA ASP A 42 10.28 3.63 -7.85
C ASP A 42 11.12 4.42 -6.83
N TYR A 43 10.54 5.49 -6.25
CA TYR A 43 11.27 6.48 -5.45
C TYR A 43 12.13 5.86 -4.34
N PHE A 44 11.60 4.89 -3.59
CA PHE A 44 12.36 4.23 -2.52
C PHE A 44 13.56 3.41 -3.05
N ALA A 45 13.39 2.73 -4.18
CA ALA A 45 14.45 1.95 -4.80
C ALA A 45 15.53 2.83 -5.43
N ASN A 46 15.13 3.96 -6.02
CA ASN A 46 16.03 4.92 -6.68
C ASN A 46 16.73 5.86 -5.69
N ASN A 47 16.21 6.03 -4.48
CA ASN A 47 16.75 6.95 -3.46
C ASN A 47 17.06 6.26 -2.12
N PRO A 48 17.82 5.15 -2.10
CA PRO A 48 17.97 4.32 -0.90
C PRO A 48 18.66 5.05 0.27
N ASN A 49 19.49 6.04 -0.03
CA ASN A 49 20.25 6.81 0.97
C ASN A 49 19.53 8.09 1.42
N GLN A 50 18.36 8.39 0.87
CA GLN A 50 17.61 9.58 1.24
C GLN A 50 17.04 9.37 2.66
N SER A 51 17.18 10.38 3.53
CA SER A 51 16.90 10.24 4.98
C SER A 51 15.47 9.76 5.29
N TYR A 52 14.48 10.23 4.54
CA TYR A 52 13.10 9.76 4.67
C TYR A 52 12.96 8.28 4.27
N CYS A 53 13.65 7.83 3.22
CA CYS A 53 13.69 6.41 2.85
C CYS A 53 14.30 5.56 3.98
N VAL A 54 15.45 5.97 4.51
CA VAL A 54 16.17 5.25 5.56
C VAL A 54 15.36 5.19 6.87
N TYR A 55 14.86 6.33 7.35
CA TYR A 55 14.28 6.44 8.69
C TYR A 55 12.76 6.21 8.75
N VAL A 56 12.04 6.35 7.65
CA VAL A 56 10.56 6.28 7.65
C VAL A 56 10.02 5.14 6.80
N VAL A 57 10.53 4.97 5.58
CA VAL A 57 10.00 3.98 4.64
C VAL A 57 10.60 2.60 4.91
N GLY A 58 11.90 2.51 5.21
CA GLY A 58 12.63 1.25 5.38
C GLY A 58 11.97 0.30 6.38
N GLU A 59 11.62 0.79 7.58
CA GLU A 59 10.96 -0.04 8.60
C GLU A 59 9.60 -0.59 8.12
N LYS A 60 8.84 0.20 7.35
CA LYS A 60 7.54 -0.22 6.81
C LYS A 60 7.70 -1.32 5.76
N VAL A 61 8.71 -1.18 4.90
CA VAL A 61 9.04 -2.18 3.87
C VAL A 61 9.47 -3.50 4.52
N GLU A 62 10.34 -3.45 5.52
CA GLU A 62 10.79 -4.66 6.21
C GLU A 62 9.65 -5.36 6.99
N LYS A 63 8.77 -4.59 7.63
CA LYS A 63 7.54 -5.12 8.25
C LYS A 63 6.65 -5.82 7.23
N PHE A 64 6.46 -5.22 6.04
CA PHE A 64 5.69 -5.82 4.96
C PHE A 64 6.33 -7.13 4.48
N LYS A 65 7.63 -7.13 4.16
CA LYS A 65 8.34 -8.33 3.71
C LYS A 65 8.25 -9.47 4.72
N LYS A 66 8.38 -9.16 6.01
CA LYS A 66 8.26 -10.16 7.09
C LYS A 66 6.83 -10.73 7.18
N ALA A 67 5.81 -9.88 7.11
CA ALA A 67 4.41 -10.30 7.24
C ALA A 67 3.89 -11.08 6.03
N PHE A 68 4.45 -10.82 4.84
CA PHE A 68 3.96 -11.39 3.58
C PHE A 68 5.02 -12.20 2.83
N LYS A 69 6.01 -12.75 3.55
CA LYS A 69 7.16 -13.47 2.99
C LYS A 69 6.76 -14.50 1.93
N ASP A 70 5.71 -15.27 2.19
CA ASP A 70 5.24 -16.35 1.31
C ASP A 70 4.50 -15.85 0.06
N LYS A 71 4.20 -14.56 -0.02
CA LYS A 71 3.52 -13.90 -1.14
C LYS A 71 4.46 -12.99 -1.94
N LEU A 72 5.71 -12.86 -1.52
CA LEU A 72 6.68 -12.08 -2.26
C LEU A 72 7.01 -12.78 -3.58
N LYS A 73 7.15 -11.98 -4.64
CA LYS A 73 7.69 -12.50 -5.91
C LYS A 73 9.09 -13.08 -5.68
N PRO A 74 9.47 -14.17 -6.34
CA PRO A 74 10.86 -14.58 -6.43
C PRO A 74 11.71 -13.43 -6.99
N GLU A 75 12.96 -13.32 -6.52
CA GLU A 75 13.95 -12.43 -7.15
C GLU A 75 14.38 -12.94 -8.53
#